data_AF-A0A2K9PMI6-F1
#
_entry.id   AF-A0A2K9PMI6-F1
#
_cell.length_a   1.000
_cell.length_b   1.000
_cell.length_c   1.000
_cell.angle_alpha   90.00
_cell.angle_beta   90.00
_cell.angle_gamma   90.00
#
_symmetry.space_group_name_H-M   'P 1'
#
loop_
_entity.id
_entity.type
_entity.pdbx_description
1 polymer ?
#
loop_
_entity_poly.entity_id
_entity_poly.type
_entity_poly.pdbx_seq_one_letter_code
_entity_poly.pdbx_strand_id
1 'polypeptide(L)'
;MRCIYSFLFIAFIYNLGYSQSYVQLNLIVKEKMYVDINVTIVDSVVNKSPLMLLPLPFKLTDMYSFESANDVKVSILSKGQNYTILSVISPNNHPAKFSIINGYELGVTQEGKSEFEFNTSFPFITNPERELFERPITIDTINIAITFPQEFDDKEIGMSDFLFEKVSKQTYQTKHLKLHDKESNEEWIVFPNPFKSKIDIYKLIFALIAGFITLIIHLKAIRKKNIIWALSIFILSSILVGLFIYFIITIPKPLEIMIWTATAIPHAIFGLLASIYIFTASKLQCTLTGQVTIDARPAQIANIMLYKIESSGTRKMVAKKHQLDDSGRYTFSKWLKRGTHKFIVQANMDISDEVESSLMEISRGKRKEITPINLTSLEVK
;
A
#
# COMPACT_ATOMS: atom_id res chain seq x y z
N MET A 1 -79.58 -1.38 -13.62
CA MET A 1 -78.54 -1.40 -12.56
C MET A 1 -78.38 -2.80 -11.94
N ARG A 2 -77.87 -3.80 -12.69
CA ARG A 2 -77.58 -5.14 -12.13
C ARG A 2 -76.33 -5.82 -12.72
N CYS A 3 -75.53 -5.15 -13.55
CA CYS A 3 -74.35 -5.75 -14.19
C CYS A 3 -72.99 -5.17 -13.76
N ILE A 4 -72.94 -4.19 -12.85
CA ILE A 4 -71.69 -3.53 -12.44
C ILE A 4 -71.07 -4.19 -11.18
N TYR A 5 -71.85 -4.93 -10.39
CA TYR A 5 -71.35 -5.56 -9.15
C TYR A 5 -70.61 -6.89 -9.36
N SER A 6 -70.83 -7.59 -10.49
CA SER A 6 -70.14 -8.87 -10.77
C SER A 6 -68.71 -8.68 -11.28
N PHE A 7 -68.39 -7.53 -11.91
CA PHE A 7 -67.05 -7.24 -12.42
C PHE A 7 -66.09 -6.78 -11.31
N LEU A 8 -66.60 -6.10 -10.28
CA LEU A 8 -65.81 -5.68 -9.12
C LEU A 8 -65.47 -6.85 -8.17
N PHE A 9 -66.29 -7.90 -8.15
CA PHE A 9 -66.00 -9.09 -7.34
C PHE A 9 -64.95 -10.01 -8.00
N ILE A 10 -64.93 -10.09 -9.33
CA ILE A 10 -63.91 -10.85 -10.07
C ILE A 10 -62.54 -10.12 -10.03
N ALA A 11 -62.52 -8.78 -10.04
CA ALA A 11 -61.29 -8.02 -9.86
C ALA A 11 -60.72 -8.14 -8.43
N PHE A 12 -61.56 -8.38 -7.41
CA PHE A 12 -61.08 -8.62 -6.04
C PHE A 12 -60.57 -10.05 -5.83
N ILE A 13 -61.10 -11.04 -6.57
CA ILE A 13 -60.63 -12.44 -6.53
C ILE A 13 -59.30 -12.60 -7.29
N TYR A 14 -59.02 -11.79 -8.32
CA TYR A 14 -57.72 -11.77 -9.01
C TYR A 14 -56.64 -10.91 -8.33
N ASN A 15 -56.99 -10.14 -7.30
CA ASN A 15 -56.04 -9.36 -6.49
C ASN A 15 -55.78 -10.00 -5.11
N LEU A 16 -56.21 -11.24 -4.91
CA LEU A 16 -55.48 -12.18 -4.06
C LEU A 16 -54.18 -12.51 -4.81
N GLY A 17 -53.24 -11.57 -4.77
CA GLY A 17 -51.86 -11.87 -5.12
C GLY A 17 -51.49 -13.12 -4.32
N TYR A 18 -51.23 -14.21 -5.03
CA TYR A 18 -50.53 -15.35 -4.46
C TYR A 18 -49.25 -14.77 -3.87
N SER A 19 -49.21 -14.55 -2.55
CA SER A 19 -47.93 -14.37 -1.88
C SER A 19 -47.23 -15.70 -2.10
N GLN A 20 -46.15 -15.70 -2.87
CA GLN A 20 -45.25 -16.83 -2.93
C GLN A 20 -44.30 -16.71 -1.74
N SER A 21 -43.93 -17.83 -1.12
CA SER A 21 -42.89 -17.82 -0.08
C SER A 21 -41.61 -17.25 -0.68
N TYR A 22 -41.04 -16.24 -0.03
CA TYR A 22 -39.80 -15.61 -0.47
C TYR A 22 -38.83 -15.46 0.69
N VAL A 23 -37.54 -15.41 0.36
CA VAL A 23 -36.50 -15.15 1.36
C VAL A 23 -35.94 -13.75 1.19
N GLN A 24 -35.90 -12.98 2.27
CA GLN A 24 -35.16 -11.74 2.33
C GLN A 24 -33.76 -11.99 2.89
N LEU A 25 -32.74 -11.71 2.09
CA LEU A 25 -31.32 -11.76 2.43
C LEU A 25 -30.81 -10.33 2.64
N ASN A 26 -30.64 -9.92 3.89
CA ASN A 26 -30.06 -8.62 4.24
C ASN A 26 -28.56 -8.80 4.50
N LEU A 27 -27.75 -8.41 3.52
CA LEU A 27 -26.29 -8.45 3.51
C LEU A 27 -25.72 -7.20 4.20
N ILE A 28 -24.94 -7.37 5.26
CA ILE A 28 -24.32 -6.29 6.03
C ILE A 28 -22.81 -6.36 5.86
N VAL A 29 -22.24 -5.35 5.20
CA VAL A 29 -20.80 -5.29 4.92
C VAL A 29 -20.01 -4.89 6.18
N LYS A 30 -19.07 -5.74 6.61
CA LYS A 30 -18.22 -5.54 7.81
C LYS A 30 -16.80 -5.03 7.47
N GLU A 31 -16.08 -4.61 8.52
CA GLU A 31 -14.72 -4.07 8.47
C GLU A 31 -13.64 -4.98 7.86
N LYS A 32 -13.87 -6.29 7.79
CA LYS A 32 -12.87 -7.28 7.37
C LYS A 32 -13.10 -7.83 5.96
N MET A 33 -13.78 -7.10 5.08
CA MET A 33 -14.18 -7.58 3.74
C MET A 33 -15.12 -8.80 3.79
N TYR A 34 -15.71 -9.07 4.95
CA TYR A 34 -16.73 -10.10 5.11
C TYR A 34 -18.12 -9.46 5.17
N VAL A 35 -19.12 -10.25 4.79
CA VAL A 35 -20.52 -9.86 4.79
C VAL A 35 -21.27 -10.79 5.74
N ASP A 36 -21.95 -10.21 6.71
CA ASP A 36 -22.96 -10.93 7.50
C ASP A 36 -24.28 -10.98 6.73
N ILE A 37 -24.99 -12.09 6.86
CA ILE A 37 -26.23 -12.33 6.10
C ILE A 37 -27.37 -12.56 7.08
N ASN A 38 -28.28 -11.61 7.18
CA ASN A 38 -29.51 -11.79 7.95
C ASN A 38 -30.60 -12.34 7.03
N VAL A 39 -31.02 -13.56 7.30
CA VAL A 39 -32.01 -14.30 6.52
C VAL A 39 -33.36 -14.22 7.20
N THR A 40 -34.39 -13.79 6.46
CA THR A 40 -35.78 -13.84 6.88
C THR A 40 -36.60 -14.59 5.84
N ILE A 41 -37.14 -15.74 6.22
CA ILE A 41 -38.06 -16.51 5.37
C ILE A 41 -39.47 -16.00 5.63
N VAL A 42 -40.09 -15.43 4.60
CA VAL A 42 -41.47 -14.96 4.64
C VAL A 42 -42.32 -16.02 3.96
N ASP A 43 -42.98 -16.85 4.77
CA ASP A 43 -43.74 -18.00 4.27
C ASP A 43 -45.20 -17.60 3.99
N SER A 44 -45.70 -17.98 2.82
CA SER A 44 -47.08 -17.77 2.42
C SER A 44 -47.94 -18.99 2.77
N VAL A 45 -48.20 -19.25 4.06
CA VAL A 45 -49.31 -20.06 4.63
C VAL A 45 -49.56 -21.50 4.10
N VAL A 46 -48.89 -21.98 3.04
CA VAL A 46 -49.35 -23.14 2.25
C VAL A 46 -48.39 -24.34 2.30
N ASN A 47 -47.15 -24.19 2.76
CA ASN A 47 -46.21 -25.32 2.88
C ASN A 47 -46.02 -25.78 4.33
N LYS A 48 -46.71 -26.87 4.69
CA LYS A 48 -46.75 -27.48 6.04
C LYS A 48 -45.47 -28.25 6.45
N SER A 49 -44.38 -28.17 5.68
CA SER A 49 -43.16 -28.92 5.98
C SER A 49 -42.28 -28.11 6.93
N PRO A 50 -41.89 -28.66 8.10
CA PRO A 50 -40.94 -27.98 8.98
C PRO A 50 -39.54 -27.92 8.36
N LEU A 51 -39.26 -28.68 7.30
CA LEU A 51 -38.02 -28.69 6.55
C LEU A 51 -38.18 -27.91 5.24
N MET A 52 -37.28 -26.98 5.01
CA MET A 52 -37.15 -26.15 3.82
C MET A 52 -35.74 -26.24 3.25
N LEU A 53 -35.61 -26.10 1.93
CA LEU A 53 -34.34 -25.96 1.24
C LEU A 53 -34.19 -24.51 0.76
N LEU A 54 -33.06 -23.90 1.10
CA LEU A 54 -32.73 -22.53 0.73
C LEU A 54 -31.45 -22.51 -0.12
N PRO A 55 -31.55 -22.32 -1.44
CA PRO A 55 -30.39 -22.09 -2.27
C PRO A 55 -29.92 -20.64 -2.14
N LEU A 56 -28.61 -20.48 -1.94
CA LEU A 56 -27.91 -19.20 -1.96
C LEU A 56 -27.12 -19.09 -3.27
N PRO A 57 -27.23 -17.98 -4.02
CA PRO A 57 -26.56 -17.78 -5.31
C PRO A 57 -25.07 -17.44 -5.18
N PHE A 58 -24.46 -17.78 -4.05
CA PHE A 58 -23.07 -17.59 -3.74
C PHE A 58 -22.57 -18.67 -2.79
N LYS A 59 -21.25 -18.86 -2.77
CA LYS A 59 -20.59 -19.83 -1.90
C LYS A 59 -20.36 -19.21 -0.52
N LEU A 60 -20.81 -19.88 0.54
CA LEU A 60 -20.45 -19.45 1.90
C LEU A 60 -18.94 -19.56 2.13
N THR A 61 -18.36 -18.68 2.95
CA THR A 61 -16.94 -18.77 3.32
C THR A 61 -16.64 -20.04 4.13
N ASP A 62 -15.39 -20.27 4.51
CA ASP A 62 -15.05 -21.36 5.45
C ASP A 62 -15.05 -20.89 6.91
N MET A 63 -15.20 -19.58 7.14
CA MET A 63 -15.19 -18.92 8.46
C MET A 63 -16.61 -18.59 8.95
N TYR A 64 -17.63 -19.12 8.28
CA TYR A 64 -19.03 -18.82 8.58
C TYR A 64 -19.47 -19.42 9.93
N SER A 65 -20.43 -18.79 10.58
CA SER A 65 -21.18 -19.38 11.68
C SER A 65 -22.66 -19.03 11.59
N PHE A 66 -23.52 -19.99 11.91
CA PHE A 66 -24.96 -19.76 12.00
C PHE A 66 -25.34 -19.28 13.40
N GLU A 67 -26.09 -18.18 13.46
CA GLU A 67 -26.77 -17.71 14.66
C GLU A 67 -28.28 -17.79 14.41
N SER A 68 -28.97 -18.66 15.13
CA SER A 68 -30.42 -18.86 14.97
C SER A 68 -31.09 -18.99 16.34
N ALA A 69 -32.40 -18.75 16.37
CA ALA A 69 -33.21 -19.05 17.53
C ALA A 69 -33.21 -20.58 17.81
N ASN A 70 -33.52 -20.99 19.04
CA ASN A 70 -33.42 -22.39 19.46
C ASN A 70 -34.30 -23.35 18.64
N ASP A 71 -35.41 -22.84 18.13
CA ASP A 71 -36.42 -23.51 17.31
C ASP A 71 -36.13 -23.49 15.80
N VAL A 72 -35.09 -22.79 15.37
CA VAL A 72 -34.62 -22.78 13.98
C VAL A 72 -33.27 -23.50 13.90
N LYS A 73 -33.18 -24.53 13.07
CA LYS A 73 -31.92 -25.23 12.79
C LYS A 73 -31.53 -25.03 11.35
N VAL A 74 -30.28 -24.65 11.12
CA VAL A 74 -29.72 -24.42 9.79
C VAL A 74 -28.46 -25.24 9.64
N SER A 75 -28.33 -25.93 8.51
CA SER A 75 -27.10 -26.62 8.14
C SER A 75 -26.85 -26.51 6.64
N ILE A 76 -25.59 -26.66 6.25
CA ILE A 76 -25.22 -26.79 4.85
C ILE A 76 -25.63 -28.18 4.37
N LEU A 77 -26.49 -28.26 3.36
CA LEU A 77 -26.80 -29.49 2.67
C LEU A 77 -25.76 -29.79 1.57
N SER A 78 -25.42 -28.78 0.78
CA SER A 78 -24.37 -28.87 -0.25
C SER A 78 -23.70 -27.52 -0.50
N LYS A 79 -22.47 -27.55 -1.01
CA LYS A 79 -21.65 -26.38 -1.33
C LYS A 79 -20.86 -26.66 -2.61
N GLY A 80 -20.99 -25.80 -3.61
CA GLY A 80 -20.27 -25.92 -4.88
C GLY A 80 -19.52 -24.67 -5.27
N GLN A 81 -19.18 -24.56 -6.56
CA GLN A 81 -18.60 -23.34 -7.13
C GLN A 81 -19.73 -22.32 -7.32
N ASN A 82 -19.66 -21.22 -6.57
CA ASN A 82 -20.59 -20.08 -6.61
C ASN A 82 -22.03 -20.37 -6.12
N TYR A 83 -22.25 -21.42 -5.32
CA TYR A 83 -23.54 -21.62 -4.64
C TYR A 83 -23.40 -22.36 -3.32
N THR A 84 -24.42 -22.27 -2.49
CA THR A 84 -24.60 -23.07 -1.27
C THR A 84 -26.07 -23.41 -1.10
N ILE A 85 -26.38 -24.67 -0.81
CA ILE A 85 -27.73 -25.13 -0.51
C ILE A 85 -27.82 -25.34 1.01
N LEU A 86 -28.73 -24.62 1.65
CA LEU A 86 -29.00 -24.75 3.07
C LEU A 86 -30.24 -25.62 3.31
N SER A 87 -30.16 -26.44 4.34
CA SER A 87 -31.30 -27.08 4.97
C SER A 87 -31.74 -26.24 6.16
N VAL A 88 -32.99 -25.80 6.16
CA VAL A 88 -33.57 -24.97 7.23
C VAL A 88 -34.75 -25.72 7.83
N ILE A 89 -34.68 -25.98 9.14
CA ILE A 89 -35.77 -26.54 9.91
C ILE A 89 -36.35 -25.43 10.78
N SER A 90 -37.64 -25.15 10.66
CA SER A 90 -38.33 -24.08 11.39
C SER A 90 -39.80 -24.45 11.66
N PRO A 91 -40.40 -23.98 12.77
CA PRO A 91 -41.82 -24.18 13.03
C PRO A 91 -42.72 -23.43 12.02
N ASN A 92 -43.76 -24.10 11.52
CA ASN A 92 -44.68 -23.65 10.47
C ASN A 92 -45.48 -22.35 10.76
N ASN A 93 -45.36 -21.76 11.95
CA ASN A 93 -46.26 -20.69 12.43
C ASN A 93 -45.60 -19.31 12.52
N HIS A 94 -44.29 -19.20 12.27
CA HIS A 94 -43.56 -17.94 12.36
C HIS A 94 -42.54 -17.82 11.23
N PRO A 95 -42.27 -16.60 10.73
CA PRO A 95 -41.19 -16.38 9.77
C PRO A 95 -39.85 -16.82 10.38
N ALA A 96 -39.15 -17.72 9.71
CA ALA A 96 -37.85 -18.19 10.17
C ALA A 96 -36.81 -17.06 10.03
N LYS A 97 -36.12 -16.75 11.11
CA LYS A 97 -35.04 -15.75 11.13
C LYS A 97 -33.75 -16.35 11.66
N PHE A 98 -32.68 -16.12 10.94
CA PHE A 98 -31.33 -16.51 11.36
C PHE A 98 -30.30 -15.62 10.68
N SER A 99 -29.09 -15.62 11.22
CA SER A 99 -27.95 -14.86 10.73
C SER A 99 -26.81 -15.80 10.36
N ILE A 100 -26.11 -15.48 9.28
CA ILE A 100 -24.87 -16.13 8.85
C ILE A 100 -23.75 -15.13 9.04
N ILE A 101 -22.96 -15.31 10.10
CA ILE A 101 -21.85 -14.42 10.42
C ILE A 101 -20.68 -14.75 9.49
N ASN A 102 -20.04 -13.73 8.92
CA ASN A 102 -19.00 -13.87 7.90
C ASN A 102 -19.41 -14.79 6.73
N GLY A 103 -20.69 -14.72 6.33
CA GLY A 103 -21.27 -15.62 5.34
C GLY A 103 -20.64 -15.50 3.96
N TYR A 104 -20.19 -14.32 3.55
CA TYR A 104 -19.57 -14.10 2.24
C TYR A 104 -18.30 -13.24 2.36
N GLU A 105 -17.33 -13.48 1.48
CA GLU A 105 -16.08 -12.72 1.36
C GLU A 105 -16.11 -11.88 0.09
N LEU A 106 -15.96 -10.56 0.24
CA LEU A 106 -16.01 -9.62 -0.88
C LEU A 106 -14.80 -9.81 -1.79
N GLY A 107 -15.07 -9.84 -3.10
CA GLY A 107 -14.06 -9.74 -4.13
C GLY A 107 -13.39 -8.36 -4.14
N VAL A 108 -12.26 -8.26 -4.83
CA VAL A 108 -11.53 -7.00 -5.03
C VAL A 108 -11.26 -6.82 -6.50
N THR A 109 -11.81 -5.75 -7.08
CA THR A 109 -11.60 -5.44 -8.50
C THR A 109 -10.17 -4.99 -8.77
N GLN A 110 -9.80 -4.92 -10.06
CA GLN A 110 -8.51 -4.35 -10.48
C GLN A 110 -8.33 -2.89 -10.02
N GLU A 111 -9.40 -2.15 -9.78
CA GLU A 111 -9.37 -0.79 -9.23
C GLU A 111 -9.24 -0.75 -7.70
N GLY A 112 -9.28 -1.92 -7.03
CA GLY A 112 -9.20 -2.02 -5.56
C GLY A 112 -10.50 -1.60 -4.88
N LYS A 113 -11.60 -1.63 -5.63
CA LYS A 113 -12.96 -1.51 -5.09
C LYS A 113 -13.42 -2.88 -4.59
N SER A 114 -14.31 -2.88 -3.63
CA SER A 114 -14.94 -4.10 -3.14
C SER A 114 -16.03 -4.53 -4.11
N GLU A 115 -16.16 -5.83 -4.31
CA GLU A 115 -17.11 -6.44 -5.25
C GLU A 115 -17.90 -7.53 -4.57
N PHE A 116 -19.21 -7.51 -4.78
CA PHE A 116 -20.09 -8.62 -4.44
C PHE A 116 -20.67 -9.18 -5.73
N GLU A 117 -20.39 -10.45 -6.00
CA GLU A 117 -20.76 -11.14 -7.23
C GLU A 117 -21.53 -12.43 -6.89
N PHE A 118 -22.62 -12.67 -7.60
CA PHE A 118 -23.46 -13.83 -7.42
C PHE A 118 -24.13 -14.24 -8.73
N ASN A 119 -24.56 -15.50 -8.79
CA ASN A 119 -25.15 -16.07 -9.99
C ASN A 119 -26.40 -16.89 -9.63
N THR A 120 -27.55 -16.42 -10.11
CA THR A 120 -28.87 -17.03 -9.86
C THR A 120 -29.18 -18.20 -10.81
N SER A 121 -28.39 -18.43 -11.86
CA SER A 121 -28.56 -19.55 -12.79
C SER A 121 -27.95 -20.87 -12.29
N PHE A 122 -27.09 -20.82 -11.27
CA PHE A 122 -26.35 -21.96 -10.70
C PHE A 122 -25.58 -22.77 -11.77
N PRO A 123 -24.62 -22.16 -12.49
CA PRO A 123 -23.98 -22.77 -13.67
C PRO A 123 -23.26 -24.09 -13.37
N PHE A 124 -22.78 -24.28 -12.14
CA PHE A 124 -21.99 -25.46 -11.72
C PHE A 124 -22.77 -26.47 -10.90
N ILE A 125 -24.10 -26.36 -10.84
CA ILE A 125 -24.93 -27.30 -10.08
C ILE A 125 -24.94 -28.70 -10.73
N THR A 126 -24.84 -29.75 -9.91
CA THR A 126 -24.93 -31.13 -10.39
C THR A 126 -26.37 -31.53 -10.70
N ASN A 127 -26.57 -32.55 -11.54
CA ASN A 127 -27.93 -33.02 -11.87
C ASN A 127 -28.75 -33.45 -10.64
N PRO A 128 -28.21 -34.23 -9.67
CA PRO A 128 -28.97 -34.59 -8.47
C PRO A 128 -29.35 -33.40 -7.59
N GLU A 129 -28.51 -32.38 -7.53
CA GLU A 129 -28.83 -31.15 -6.78
C GLU A 129 -29.90 -30.33 -7.50
N ARG A 130 -29.88 -30.30 -8.84
CA ARG A 130 -30.90 -29.61 -9.64
C ARG A 130 -32.30 -30.17 -9.38
N GLU A 131 -32.43 -31.48 -9.21
CA GLU A 131 -33.70 -32.12 -8.83
C GLU A 131 -34.24 -31.65 -7.47
N LEU A 132 -33.39 -31.11 -6.58
CA LEU A 132 -33.85 -30.53 -5.32
C LEU A 132 -34.61 -29.21 -5.55
N PHE A 133 -34.27 -28.44 -6.59
CA PHE A 133 -34.91 -27.15 -6.88
C PHE A 133 -36.35 -27.31 -7.36
N GLU A 134 -36.68 -28.45 -7.94
CA GLU A 134 -38.04 -28.79 -8.40
C GLU A 134 -38.95 -29.23 -7.25
N ARG A 135 -38.41 -29.43 -6.03
CA ARG A 135 -39.20 -29.89 -4.89
C ARG A 135 -40.00 -28.75 -4.25
N PRO A 136 -41.24 -29.01 -3.80
CA PRO A 136 -42.07 -28.00 -3.11
C PRO A 136 -41.48 -27.43 -1.82
N ILE A 137 -40.49 -28.12 -1.22
CA ILE A 137 -39.80 -27.66 -0.01
C ILE A 137 -38.71 -26.61 -0.30
N THR A 138 -38.40 -26.36 -1.57
CA THR A 138 -37.35 -25.41 -1.97
C THR A 138 -37.94 -24.03 -2.18
N ILE A 139 -37.30 -23.03 -1.59
CA ILE A 139 -37.65 -21.63 -1.81
C ILE A 139 -36.79 -21.09 -2.95
N ASP A 140 -37.41 -20.78 -4.07
CA ASP A 140 -36.74 -20.32 -5.29
C ASP A 140 -36.81 -18.80 -5.49
N THR A 141 -37.52 -18.07 -4.64
CA THR A 141 -37.66 -16.61 -4.78
C THR A 141 -36.91 -15.89 -3.65
N ILE A 142 -35.95 -15.04 -4.02
CA ILE A 142 -35.12 -14.30 -3.07
C ILE A 142 -35.12 -12.80 -3.34
N ASN A 143 -35.01 -12.02 -2.27
CA ASN A 143 -34.77 -10.58 -2.28
C ASN A 143 -33.46 -10.32 -1.56
N ILE A 144 -32.46 -9.84 -2.29
CA ILE A 144 -31.17 -9.43 -1.72
C ILE A 144 -31.20 -7.93 -1.44
N ALA A 145 -30.90 -7.54 -0.21
CA ALA A 145 -30.65 -6.15 0.16
C ALA A 145 -29.26 -6.01 0.76
N ILE A 146 -28.45 -5.09 0.24
CA ILE A 146 -27.07 -4.85 0.67
C ILE A 146 -27.03 -3.52 1.42
N THR A 147 -26.60 -3.55 2.67
CA THR A 147 -26.42 -2.38 3.52
C THR A 147 -24.93 -2.10 3.73
N PHE A 148 -24.51 -0.91 3.30
CA PHE A 148 -23.15 -0.43 3.41
C PHE A 148 -22.88 0.26 4.76
N PRO A 149 -21.64 0.22 5.28
CA PRO A 149 -21.30 0.84 6.57
C PRO A 149 -21.28 2.38 6.52
N GLN A 150 -21.25 2.98 5.33
CA GLN A 150 -21.26 4.42 5.11
C GLN A 150 -22.03 4.76 3.83
N GLU A 151 -22.43 6.03 3.70
CA GLU A 151 -23.03 6.56 2.47
C GLU A 151 -21.94 6.74 1.41
N PHE A 152 -22.22 6.26 0.20
CA PHE A 152 -21.35 6.42 -0.97
C PHE A 152 -22.07 7.28 -2.02
N ASP A 153 -21.31 8.00 -2.84
CA ASP A 153 -21.87 8.69 -4.01
C ASP A 153 -22.32 7.65 -5.04
N ASP A 154 -23.47 7.87 -5.66
CA ASP A 154 -24.06 6.99 -6.67
C ASP A 154 -23.13 6.82 -7.88
N LYS A 155 -22.26 7.80 -8.14
CA LYS A 155 -21.24 7.72 -9.21
C LYS A 155 -20.09 6.77 -8.89
N GLU A 156 -19.88 6.45 -7.61
CA GLU A 156 -18.78 5.59 -7.17
C GLU A 156 -19.18 4.11 -7.12
N ILE A 157 -20.49 3.83 -7.14
CA ILE A 157 -21.05 2.49 -7.14
C ILE A 157 -21.31 2.06 -8.58
N GLY A 158 -20.69 0.96 -9.01
CA GLY A 158 -21.07 0.25 -10.22
C GLY A 158 -22.00 -0.90 -9.86
N MET A 159 -23.05 -1.13 -10.66
CA MET A 159 -23.96 -2.26 -10.44
C MET A 159 -24.49 -2.77 -11.77
N SER A 160 -25.03 -3.99 -11.79
CA SER A 160 -25.81 -4.47 -12.92
C SER A 160 -27.07 -3.62 -13.12
N ASP A 161 -27.20 -2.99 -14.29
CA ASP A 161 -28.19 -1.93 -14.60
C ASP A 161 -29.66 -2.31 -14.35
N PHE A 162 -29.99 -3.59 -14.33
CA PHE A 162 -31.38 -4.06 -14.34
C PHE A 162 -31.92 -4.53 -13.00
N LEU A 163 -31.08 -4.57 -11.96
CA LEU A 163 -31.36 -5.46 -10.84
C LEU A 163 -31.42 -4.80 -9.48
N PHE A 164 -30.54 -3.82 -9.22
CA PHE A 164 -30.48 -3.12 -7.96
C PHE A 164 -31.20 -1.76 -8.02
N GLU A 165 -32.07 -1.52 -7.05
CA GLU A 165 -32.71 -0.24 -6.80
C GLU A 165 -32.22 0.33 -5.46
N LYS A 166 -31.91 1.63 -5.43
CA LYS A 166 -31.53 2.32 -4.21
C LYS A 166 -32.77 2.57 -3.35
N VAL A 167 -32.83 1.93 -2.19
CA VAL A 167 -33.96 2.06 -1.24
C VAL A 167 -33.67 3.09 -0.16
N SER A 168 -32.40 3.24 0.21
CA SER A 168 -31.95 4.22 1.19
C SER A 168 -30.58 4.78 0.81
N LYS A 169 -30.05 5.72 1.60
CA LYS A 169 -28.69 6.27 1.41
C LYS A 169 -27.58 5.20 1.48
N GLN A 170 -27.84 4.09 2.15
CA GLN A 170 -26.85 3.03 2.42
C GLN A 170 -27.30 1.66 1.95
N THR A 171 -28.54 1.54 1.47
CA THR A 171 -29.16 0.24 1.16
C THR A 171 -29.59 0.18 -0.29
N TYR A 172 -29.10 -0.86 -0.96
CA TYR A 172 -29.49 -1.23 -2.32
C TYR A 172 -30.21 -2.55 -2.26
N GLN A 173 -31.31 -2.68 -2.99
CA GLN A 173 -32.15 -3.86 -2.94
C GLN A 173 -32.49 -4.33 -4.34
N THR A 174 -32.53 -5.65 -4.48
CA THR A 174 -32.96 -6.33 -5.70
C THR A 174 -34.49 -6.48 -5.73
N LYS A 175 -35.07 -6.47 -6.93
CA LYS A 175 -36.44 -6.96 -7.13
C LYS A 175 -36.51 -8.46 -6.85
N HIS A 176 -37.71 -9.02 -6.71
CA HIS A 176 -37.89 -10.45 -6.52
C HIS A 176 -37.13 -11.26 -7.57
N LEU A 177 -36.03 -11.89 -7.14
CA LEU A 177 -35.17 -12.71 -7.99
C LEU A 177 -35.67 -14.14 -7.94
N LYS A 178 -35.97 -14.68 -9.12
CA LYS A 178 -36.24 -16.10 -9.26
C LYS A 178 -34.94 -16.85 -9.50
N LEU A 179 -34.64 -17.76 -8.59
CA LEU A 179 -33.51 -18.68 -8.66
C LEU A 179 -33.77 -19.74 -9.74
N HIS A 180 -32.69 -20.16 -10.40
CA HIS A 180 -32.71 -21.12 -11.50
C HIS A 180 -33.43 -20.63 -12.77
N ASP A 181 -33.51 -19.32 -12.98
CA ASP A 181 -33.94 -18.77 -14.27
C ASP A 181 -32.83 -18.94 -15.32
N LYS A 182 -33.18 -19.44 -16.51
CA LYS A 182 -32.23 -19.77 -17.58
C LYS A 182 -31.68 -18.52 -18.29
N GLU A 183 -32.33 -17.37 -18.12
CA GLU A 183 -31.93 -16.11 -18.75
C GLU A 183 -30.98 -15.27 -17.88
N SER A 184 -30.69 -15.70 -16.65
CA SER A 184 -29.94 -14.86 -15.73
C SER A 184 -28.42 -14.92 -15.93
N ASN A 185 -27.83 -13.73 -16.01
CA ASN A 185 -26.38 -13.51 -16.09
C ASN A 185 -25.74 -13.41 -14.70
N GLU A 186 -24.41 -13.36 -14.68
CA GLU A 186 -23.62 -13.01 -13.50
C GLU A 186 -23.94 -11.58 -13.06
N GLU A 187 -24.31 -11.43 -11.79
CA GLU A 187 -24.77 -10.18 -11.21
C GLU A 187 -23.76 -9.67 -10.21
N TRP A 188 -23.51 -8.36 -10.25
CA TRP A 188 -22.47 -7.76 -9.43
C TRP A 188 -22.84 -6.36 -8.96
N ILE A 189 -22.26 -6.00 -7.83
CA ILE A 189 -22.22 -4.63 -7.32
C ILE A 189 -20.81 -4.33 -6.81
N VAL A 190 -20.24 -3.24 -7.31
CA VAL A 190 -18.89 -2.78 -7.03
C VAL A 190 -18.99 -1.43 -6.32
N PHE A 191 -18.29 -1.28 -5.21
CA PHE A 191 -18.32 -0.07 -4.39
C PHE A 191 -16.94 0.25 -3.83
N PRO A 192 -16.65 1.52 -3.49
CA PRO A 192 -15.38 1.88 -2.89
C PRO A 192 -15.14 1.06 -1.63
N ASN A 193 -13.91 0.54 -1.47
CA ASN A 193 -13.58 -0.18 -0.25
C ASN A 193 -13.76 0.78 0.95
N PRO A 194 -14.71 0.50 1.87
CA PRO A 194 -15.07 1.43 2.93
C PRO A 194 -13.90 1.77 3.88
N PHE A 195 -12.83 0.99 3.82
CA PHE A 195 -11.69 1.07 4.74
C PHE A 195 -10.37 1.49 4.04
N LYS A 196 -10.39 1.74 2.73
CA LYS A 196 -9.21 2.19 1.95
C LYS A 196 -8.67 3.54 2.46
N SER A 197 -9.55 4.48 2.81
CA SER A 197 -9.16 5.83 3.27
C SER A 197 -8.36 5.82 4.58
N LYS A 198 -8.74 4.99 5.56
CA LYS A 198 -8.01 4.88 6.85
C LYS A 198 -6.63 4.26 6.64
N ILE A 199 -6.52 3.21 5.84
CA ILE A 199 -5.26 2.54 5.52
C ILE A 199 -4.31 3.50 4.78
N ASP A 200 -4.84 4.31 3.86
CA ASP A 200 -4.05 5.25 3.07
C ASP A 200 -3.53 6.45 3.90
N ILE A 201 -4.27 6.90 4.92
CA ILE A 201 -3.80 7.91 5.87
C ILE A 201 -2.65 7.38 6.75
N TYR A 202 -2.76 6.15 7.28
CA TYR A 202 -1.67 5.56 8.07
C TYR A 202 -0.40 5.31 7.25
N LYS A 203 -0.59 4.88 6.00
CA LYS A 203 0.48 4.79 5.01
C LYS A 203 1.18 6.14 4.79
N LEU A 204 0.42 7.22 4.59
CA LEU A 204 0.97 8.57 4.40
C LEU A 204 1.78 9.04 5.62
N ILE A 205 1.23 8.88 6.83
CA ILE A 205 1.89 9.27 8.09
C ILE A 205 3.21 8.50 8.26
N PHE A 206 3.22 7.20 7.99
CA PHE A 206 4.42 6.38 8.09
C PHE A 206 5.49 6.79 7.07
N ALA A 207 5.10 7.02 5.81
CA ALA A 207 6.03 7.47 4.77
C ALA A 207 6.65 8.84 5.09
N LEU A 208 5.85 9.76 5.65
CA LEU A 208 6.30 11.08 6.07
C LEU A 208 7.30 10.99 7.22
N ILE A 209 7.01 10.16 8.24
CA ILE A 209 7.93 9.92 9.36
C ILE A 209 9.23 9.28 8.87
N ALA A 210 9.16 8.28 7.99
CA ALA A 210 10.33 7.65 7.40
C ALA A 210 11.17 8.65 6.58
N GLY A 211 10.52 9.54 5.82
CA GLY A 211 11.17 10.64 5.10
C GLY A 211 11.89 11.62 6.03
N PHE A 212 11.27 12.01 7.14
CA PHE A 212 11.90 12.92 8.11
C PHE A 212 13.09 12.28 8.83
N ILE A 213 12.97 11.03 9.26
CA ILE A 213 14.04 10.30 9.93
C ILE A 213 15.22 10.12 8.98
N THR A 214 14.96 9.76 7.71
CA THR A 214 16.02 9.66 6.71
C THR A 214 16.69 11.02 6.50
N LEU A 215 15.95 12.11 6.31
CA LEU A 215 16.54 13.44 6.11
C LEU A 215 17.48 13.88 7.25
N ILE A 216 17.07 13.70 8.51
CA ILE A 216 17.84 14.10 9.70
C ILE A 216 19.14 13.28 9.82
N ILE A 217 19.07 11.98 9.54
CA ILE A 217 20.21 11.07 9.69
C ILE A 217 21.26 11.33 8.59
N HIS A 218 20.84 11.62 7.35
CA HIS A 218 21.76 11.84 6.22
C HIS A 218 22.58 13.13 6.37
N LEU A 219 21.97 14.22 6.85
CA LEU A 219 22.63 15.51 7.05
C LEU A 219 23.78 15.44 8.07
N LYS A 220 23.63 14.67 9.15
CA LYS A 220 24.68 14.53 10.18
C LYS A 220 25.82 13.60 9.76
N ALA A 221 25.52 12.50 9.06
CA ALA A 221 26.53 11.51 8.69
C ALA A 221 27.52 12.01 7.63
N ILE A 222 27.01 12.71 6.60
CA ILE A 222 27.85 13.28 5.53
C ILE A 222 28.81 14.33 6.10
N ARG A 223 28.33 15.17 7.02
CA ARG A 223 29.12 16.28 7.57
C ARG A 223 30.26 15.82 8.49
N LYS A 224 30.10 14.70 9.20
CA LYS A 224 31.10 14.21 10.18
C LYS A 224 31.93 13.01 9.72
N LYS A 225 31.66 12.43 8.53
CA LYS A 225 32.35 11.23 8.00
C LYS A 225 32.49 10.10 9.04
N ASN A 226 31.49 9.92 9.91
CA ASN A 226 31.55 8.91 10.95
C ASN A 226 31.10 7.55 10.38
N ILE A 227 32.00 6.57 10.43
CA ILE A 227 31.79 5.23 9.85
C ILE A 227 30.64 4.49 10.54
N ILE A 228 30.46 4.64 11.86
CA ILE A 228 29.40 3.95 12.60
C ILE A 228 28.03 4.44 12.12
N TRP A 229 27.88 5.75 11.95
CA TRP A 229 26.64 6.33 11.41
C TRP A 229 26.41 5.94 9.95
N ALA A 230 27.45 5.89 9.13
CA ALA A 230 27.35 5.42 7.75
C ALA A 230 26.90 3.96 7.67
N LEU A 231 27.35 3.10 8.59
CA LEU A 231 26.91 1.71 8.67
C LEU A 231 25.42 1.60 9.02
N SER A 232 24.96 2.35 10.02
CA SER A 232 23.54 2.36 10.40
C SER A 232 22.63 2.83 9.26
N ILE A 233 23.04 3.88 8.53
CA ILE A 233 22.33 4.35 7.34
C ILE A 233 22.28 3.28 6.26
N PHE A 234 23.40 2.59 6.03
CA PHE A 234 23.49 1.54 5.02
C PHE A 234 22.51 0.39 5.31
N ILE A 235 22.48 -0.10 6.56
CA ILE A 235 21.58 -1.17 6.98
C ILE A 235 20.13 -0.73 6.85
N LEU A 236 19.77 0.43 7.42
CA LEU A 236 18.38 0.91 7.41
C LEU A 236 17.87 1.15 5.99
N SER A 237 18.70 1.74 5.13
CA SER A 237 18.35 2.01 3.74
C SER A 237 18.25 0.71 2.93
N SER A 238 19.08 -0.29 3.22
CA SER A 238 19.01 -1.61 2.57
C SER A 238 17.70 -2.33 2.91
N ILE A 239 17.28 -2.28 4.18
CA ILE A 239 16.00 -2.85 4.62
C ILE A 239 14.83 -2.18 3.91
N LEU A 240 14.82 -0.83 3.87
CA LEU A 240 13.77 -0.06 3.19
C LEU A 240 13.68 -0.38 1.69
N VAL A 241 14.81 -0.39 0.98
CA VAL A 241 14.86 -0.73 -0.45
C VAL A 241 14.46 -2.19 -0.68
N GLY A 242 14.93 -3.12 0.16
CA GLY A 242 14.58 -4.53 0.07
C GLY A 242 13.08 -4.80 0.28
N LEU A 243 12.48 -4.17 1.29
CA LEU A 243 11.03 -4.24 1.52
C LEU A 243 10.24 -3.66 0.35
N PHE A 244 10.69 -2.53 -0.20
CA PHE A 244 10.05 -1.93 -1.36
C PHE A 244 10.09 -2.82 -2.60
N ILE A 245 11.25 -3.41 -2.92
CA ILE A 245 11.39 -4.36 -4.02
C ILE A 245 10.48 -5.59 -3.79
N TYR A 246 10.47 -6.14 -2.58
CA TYR A 246 9.61 -7.25 -2.22
C TYR A 246 8.14 -6.93 -2.46
N PHE A 247 7.66 -5.76 -2.00
CA PHE A 247 6.27 -5.35 -2.15
C PHE A 247 5.89 -5.02 -3.59
N ILE A 248 6.80 -4.44 -4.39
CA ILE A 248 6.57 -4.26 -5.83
C ILE A 248 6.34 -5.60 -6.54
N ILE A 249 7.10 -6.63 -6.17
CA ILE A 249 7.03 -7.94 -6.82
C ILE A 249 5.82 -8.76 -6.34
N THR A 250 5.43 -8.62 -5.07
CA THR A 250 4.40 -9.47 -4.45
C THR A 250 3.00 -8.89 -4.49
N ILE A 251 2.84 -7.56 -4.58
CA ILE A 251 1.52 -6.93 -4.58
C ILE A 251 1.04 -6.70 -6.02
N PRO A 252 -0.23 -7.03 -6.35
CA PRO A 252 -0.79 -6.88 -7.70
C PRO A 252 -0.85 -5.43 -8.24
N LYS A 253 -0.53 -4.41 -7.44
CA LYS A 253 -0.52 -2.99 -7.81
C LYS A 253 0.78 -2.27 -7.46
N PRO A 254 1.83 -2.44 -8.26
CA PRO A 254 3.13 -1.80 -8.00
C PRO A 254 3.07 -0.26 -8.05
N LEU A 255 2.17 0.33 -8.86
CA LEU A 255 2.03 1.79 -9.00
C LEU A 255 1.55 2.49 -7.72
N GLU A 256 0.58 1.91 -7.00
CA GLU A 256 0.11 2.48 -5.72
C GLU A 256 1.24 2.50 -4.67
N ILE A 257 2.12 1.49 -4.69
CA ILE A 257 3.29 1.39 -3.82
C ILE A 257 4.37 2.39 -4.24
N MET A 258 4.59 2.57 -5.55
CA MET A 258 5.53 3.58 -6.05
C MET A 258 5.11 4.99 -5.65
N ILE A 259 3.82 5.33 -5.76
CA ILE A 259 3.29 6.62 -5.30
C ILE A 259 3.46 6.76 -3.78
N TRP A 260 3.15 5.71 -3.01
CA TRP A 260 3.29 5.69 -1.56
C TRP A 260 4.74 5.91 -1.07
N THR A 261 5.70 5.38 -1.80
CA THR A 261 7.12 5.37 -1.40
C THR A 261 7.98 6.40 -2.13
N ALA A 262 7.39 7.21 -3.02
CA ALA A 262 8.09 8.18 -3.86
C ALA A 262 8.94 9.18 -3.06
N THR A 263 8.56 9.48 -1.82
CA THR A 263 9.34 10.36 -0.93
C THR A 263 10.42 9.61 -0.17
N ALA A 264 10.23 8.35 0.21
CA ALA A 264 11.18 7.61 1.05
C ALA A 264 12.29 6.92 0.25
N ILE A 265 11.98 6.41 -0.94
CA ILE A 265 12.89 5.55 -1.71
C ILE A 265 14.07 6.32 -2.33
N PRO A 266 13.87 7.51 -2.95
CA PRO A 266 15.00 8.30 -3.42
C PRO A 266 15.99 8.63 -2.29
N HIS A 267 15.48 8.88 -1.08
CA HIS A 267 16.31 9.14 0.10
C HIS A 267 17.06 7.89 0.56
N ALA A 268 16.41 6.72 0.59
CA ALA A 268 17.07 5.46 0.92
C ALA A 268 18.16 5.10 -0.09
N ILE A 269 17.91 5.28 -1.39
CA ILE A 269 18.92 5.07 -2.45
C ILE A 269 20.10 6.04 -2.26
N PHE A 270 19.81 7.31 -2.02
CA PHE A 270 20.85 8.30 -1.74
C PHE A 270 21.69 7.91 -0.51
N GLY A 271 21.06 7.37 0.53
CA GLY A 271 21.73 6.84 1.71
C GLY A 271 22.67 5.70 1.44
N LEU A 272 22.24 4.72 0.65
CA LEU A 272 23.09 3.61 0.23
C LEU A 272 24.33 4.12 -0.50
N LEU A 273 24.13 4.99 -1.49
CA LEU A 273 25.23 5.55 -2.28
C LEU A 273 26.17 6.41 -1.43
N ALA A 274 25.63 7.26 -0.54
CA ALA A 274 26.41 8.09 0.37
C ALA A 274 27.21 7.24 1.36
N SER A 275 26.63 6.17 1.90
CA SER A 275 27.34 5.25 2.80
C SER A 275 28.47 4.52 2.06
N ILE A 276 28.21 3.99 0.86
CA ILE A 276 29.25 3.38 0.01
C ILE A 276 30.38 4.37 -0.26
N TYR A 277 30.03 5.63 -0.57
CA TYR A 277 31.00 6.69 -0.74
C TYR A 277 31.83 6.92 0.54
N ILE A 278 31.21 7.01 1.72
CA ILE A 278 31.93 7.21 2.98
C ILE A 278 32.85 6.02 3.30
N PHE A 279 32.39 4.78 3.08
CA PHE A 279 33.21 3.58 3.27
C PHE A 279 34.40 3.54 2.32
N THR A 280 34.21 3.87 1.06
CA THR A 280 35.31 3.92 0.08
C THR A 280 36.27 5.08 0.38
N ALA A 281 35.74 6.26 0.70
CA ALA A 281 36.50 7.46 1.06
C ALA A 281 37.37 7.20 2.30
N SER A 282 36.81 6.65 3.37
CA SER A 282 37.56 6.37 4.60
C SER A 282 38.77 5.44 4.40
N LYS A 283 38.72 4.53 3.42
CA LYS A 283 39.83 3.59 3.13
C LYS A 283 40.82 4.10 2.09
N LEU A 284 40.35 4.84 1.07
CA LEU A 284 41.13 5.15 -0.13
C LEU A 284 41.49 6.63 -0.27
N GLN A 285 40.73 7.51 0.36
CA GLN A 285 40.95 8.95 0.29
C GLN A 285 41.95 9.37 1.35
N CYS A 286 43.05 9.99 0.94
CA CYS A 286 43.91 10.72 1.84
C CYS A 286 43.42 12.16 1.99
N THR A 287 43.65 12.74 3.16
CA THR A 287 43.27 14.12 3.45
C THR A 287 44.50 14.90 3.91
N LEU A 288 44.85 15.95 3.16
CA LEU A 288 45.92 16.88 3.48
C LEU A 288 45.29 18.17 3.98
N THR A 289 45.60 18.57 5.20
CA THR A 289 45.11 19.80 5.80
C THR A 289 46.26 20.68 6.19
N GLY A 290 46.19 21.97 5.91
CA GLY A 290 47.19 22.93 6.36
C GLY A 290 46.57 24.30 6.55
N GLN A 291 47.39 25.27 6.95
CA GLN A 291 46.99 26.65 7.16
C GLN A 291 47.96 27.56 6.42
N VAL A 292 47.44 28.64 5.84
CA VAL A 292 48.25 29.72 5.26
C VAL A 292 48.03 30.97 6.09
N THR A 293 49.12 31.60 6.51
CA THR A 293 49.08 32.91 7.16
C THR A 293 49.88 33.92 6.35
N ILE A 294 49.46 35.18 6.39
CA ILE A 294 50.20 36.34 5.87
C ILE A 294 50.46 37.28 7.04
N ASP A 295 51.72 37.63 7.27
CA ASP A 295 52.14 38.49 8.39
C ASP A 295 51.51 38.08 9.74
N ALA A 296 51.54 36.77 10.02
CA ALA A 296 50.95 36.10 11.20
C ALA A 296 49.41 36.17 11.32
N ARG A 297 48.68 36.55 10.27
CA ARG A 297 47.22 36.54 10.20
C ARG A 297 46.71 35.49 9.20
N PRO A 298 45.57 34.83 9.43
CA PRO A 298 45.04 33.84 8.49
C PRO A 298 44.71 34.49 7.14
N ALA A 299 45.24 33.91 6.05
CA ALA A 299 44.93 34.37 4.70
C ALA A 299 43.62 33.73 4.24
N GLN A 300 42.64 34.52 3.79
CA GLN A 300 41.37 33.98 3.23
C GLN A 300 41.44 33.76 1.72
N ILE A 301 42.33 34.50 1.05
CA ILE A 301 42.56 34.43 -0.40
C ILE A 301 44.03 34.10 -0.60
N ALA A 302 44.31 32.91 -1.12
CA ALA A 302 45.66 32.50 -1.49
C ALA A 302 45.58 31.40 -2.56
N ASN A 303 46.50 31.46 -3.52
CA ASN A 303 46.64 30.46 -4.56
C ASN A 303 47.43 29.28 -3.97
N ILE A 304 46.74 28.18 -3.69
CA ILE A 304 47.34 26.98 -3.12
C ILE A 304 47.32 25.86 -4.15
N MET A 305 48.50 25.41 -4.52
CA MET A 305 48.73 24.37 -5.52
C MET A 305 49.29 23.13 -4.85
N LEU A 306 48.65 21.99 -5.08
CA LEU A 306 49.12 20.69 -4.63
C LEU A 306 49.84 19.99 -5.79
N TYR A 307 51.12 19.68 -5.59
CA TYR A 307 51.94 18.93 -6.53
C TYR A 307 52.18 17.52 -6.02
N LYS A 308 52.07 16.55 -6.93
CA LYS A 308 52.52 15.17 -6.72
C LYS A 308 53.91 15.02 -7.34
N ILE A 309 54.84 14.42 -6.61
CA ILE A 309 56.16 14.06 -7.14
C ILE A 309 56.06 12.66 -7.73
N GLU A 310 56.38 12.54 -9.01
CA GLU A 310 56.43 11.27 -9.74
C GLU A 310 57.76 10.56 -9.50
N SER A 311 57.85 9.27 -9.87
CA SER A 311 59.05 8.44 -9.67
C SER A 311 60.30 8.99 -10.37
N SER A 312 60.09 9.74 -11.45
CA SER A 312 61.10 10.48 -12.22
C SER A 312 61.59 11.77 -11.52
N GLY A 313 61.01 12.16 -10.40
CA GLY A 313 61.28 13.44 -9.73
C GLY A 313 60.51 14.63 -10.31
N THR A 314 59.76 14.43 -11.39
CA THR A 314 58.92 15.47 -12.00
C THR A 314 57.74 15.85 -11.11
N ARG A 315 57.43 17.14 -11.04
CA ARG A 315 56.31 17.69 -10.29
C ARG A 315 55.09 17.79 -11.19
N LYS A 316 53.98 17.16 -10.79
CA LYS A 316 52.70 17.25 -11.49
C LYS A 316 51.67 17.93 -10.60
N MET A 317 51.10 19.04 -11.05
CA MET A 317 49.99 19.68 -10.34
C MET A 317 48.77 18.76 -10.35
N VAL A 318 48.20 18.49 -9.18
CA VAL A 318 47.05 17.61 -9.02
C VAL A 318 45.82 18.32 -8.47
N ALA A 319 45.96 19.48 -7.83
CA ALA A 319 44.85 20.31 -7.42
C ALA A 319 45.29 21.75 -7.22
N LYS A 320 44.34 22.68 -7.35
CA LYS A 320 44.50 24.09 -7.04
C LYS A 320 43.30 24.58 -6.22
N LYS A 321 43.53 25.48 -5.29
CA LYS A 321 42.51 26.22 -4.52
C LYS A 321 42.88 27.69 -4.48
N HIS A 322 41.86 28.53 -4.41
CA HIS A 322 41.98 29.99 -4.39
C HIS A 322 41.38 30.61 -3.13
N GLN A 323 40.37 29.95 -2.57
CA GLN A 323 39.63 30.41 -1.41
C GLN A 323 39.86 29.46 -0.25
N LEU A 324 40.23 30.05 0.89
CA LEU A 324 40.45 29.39 2.17
C LEU A 324 39.24 29.60 3.08
N ASP A 325 39.16 28.82 4.15
CA ASP A 325 38.18 29.11 5.21
C ASP A 325 38.58 30.35 6.03
N ASP A 326 37.70 30.81 6.91
CA ASP A 326 37.93 32.01 7.73
C ASP A 326 39.18 31.90 8.63
N SER A 327 39.66 30.67 8.89
CA SER A 327 40.87 30.38 9.64
C SER A 327 42.12 30.25 8.76
N GLY A 328 42.01 30.48 7.45
CA GLY A 328 43.08 30.34 6.48
C GLY A 328 43.47 28.89 6.21
N ARG A 329 42.61 27.92 6.54
CA ARG A 329 42.90 26.50 6.35
C ARG A 329 42.42 26.01 5.00
N TYR A 330 43.25 25.16 4.42
CA TYR A 330 42.92 24.39 3.23
C TYR A 330 42.79 22.91 3.57
N THR A 331 41.94 22.24 2.80
CA THR A 331 41.83 20.78 2.81
C THR A 331 41.88 20.26 1.39
N PHE A 332 42.86 19.41 1.08
CA PHE A 332 42.88 18.61 -0.14
C PHE A 332 42.48 17.17 0.16
N SER A 333 41.64 16.64 -0.71
CA SER A 333 41.10 15.29 -0.61
C SER A 333 41.44 14.55 -1.89
N LYS A 334 42.27 13.50 -1.81
CA LYS A 334 42.76 12.78 -2.99
C LYS A 334 42.62 11.27 -2.83
N TRP A 335 42.17 10.62 -3.89
CA TRP A 335 42.06 9.18 -3.96
C TRP A 335 43.41 8.56 -4.35
N LEU A 336 43.92 7.64 -3.52
CA LEU A 336 45.18 6.95 -3.76
C LEU A 336 44.93 5.46 -4.02
N LYS A 337 45.29 4.97 -5.21
CA LYS A 337 45.05 3.56 -5.60
C LYS A 337 45.96 2.58 -4.83
N ARG A 338 47.28 2.80 -4.80
CA ARG A 338 48.27 1.97 -4.07
C ARG A 338 49.54 2.76 -3.73
N GLY A 339 50.20 2.37 -2.64
CA GLY A 339 51.51 2.90 -2.23
C GLY A 339 51.46 4.19 -1.42
N THR A 340 52.65 4.65 -1.04
CA THR A 340 52.88 5.96 -0.43
C THR A 340 53.24 6.94 -1.53
N HIS A 341 52.61 8.11 -1.53
CA HIS A 341 52.85 9.15 -2.51
C HIS A 341 53.45 10.38 -1.86
N LYS A 342 54.33 11.04 -2.62
CA LYS A 342 55.04 12.25 -2.25
C LYS A 342 54.30 13.47 -2.78
N PHE A 343 54.03 14.43 -1.91
CA PHE A 343 53.35 15.68 -2.23
C PHE A 343 54.13 16.89 -1.70
N ILE A 344 54.01 18.00 -2.41
CA ILE A 344 54.43 19.34 -1.97
C ILE A 344 53.23 20.27 -2.15
N VAL A 345 53.01 21.16 -1.19
CA VAL A 345 52.04 22.25 -1.32
C VAL A 345 52.81 23.54 -1.53
N GLN A 346 52.39 24.30 -2.53
CA GLN A 346 52.92 25.61 -2.84
C GLN A 346 51.82 26.63 -2.60
N ALA A 347 52.14 27.73 -1.94
CA ALA A 347 51.23 28.85 -1.73
C ALA A 347 51.84 30.14 -2.26
N ASN A 348 51.04 30.93 -2.96
CA ASN A 348 51.38 32.28 -3.34
C ASN A 348 50.17 33.22 -3.27
N MET A 349 50.45 34.50 -3.14
CA MET A 349 49.51 35.60 -3.31
C MET A 349 50.15 36.64 -4.24
N ASP A 350 49.34 37.47 -4.89
CA ASP A 350 49.84 38.47 -5.85
C ASP A 350 50.84 39.47 -5.22
N ILE A 351 50.82 39.59 -3.88
CA ILE A 351 51.66 40.49 -3.07
C ILE A 351 52.72 39.76 -2.23
N SER A 352 52.93 38.46 -2.44
CA SER A 352 53.90 37.68 -1.66
C SER A 352 54.75 36.78 -2.55
N ASP A 353 55.97 36.50 -2.10
CA ASP A 353 56.78 35.45 -2.71
C ASP A 353 56.09 34.08 -2.62
N GLU A 354 56.49 33.19 -3.52
CA GLU A 354 56.00 31.83 -3.57
C GLU A 354 56.71 30.97 -2.50
N VAL A 355 55.94 30.35 -1.61
CA VAL A 355 56.48 29.54 -0.51
C VAL A 355 56.03 28.09 -0.64
N GLU A 356 57.01 27.17 -0.53
CA GLU A 356 56.77 25.73 -0.58
C GLU A 356 56.75 25.10 0.82
N SER A 357 55.88 24.11 1.00
CA SER A 357 55.93 23.22 2.14
C SER A 357 57.08 22.22 2.02
N SER A 358 57.44 21.59 3.13
CA SER A 358 58.31 20.42 3.11
C SER A 358 57.71 19.25 2.32
N LEU A 359 58.57 18.34 1.86
CA LEU A 359 58.15 17.12 1.17
C LEU A 359 57.33 16.22 2.10
N MET A 360 56.15 15.81 1.66
CA MET A 360 55.24 15.01 2.47
C MET A 360 54.94 13.67 1.83
N GLU A 361 55.20 12.61 2.58
CA GLU A 361 54.72 11.28 2.26
C GLU A 361 53.37 11.02 2.95
N ILE A 362 52.39 10.55 2.18
CA ILE A 362 51.08 10.15 2.68
C ILE A 362 50.59 8.89 1.96
N SER A 363 50.00 7.98 2.74
CA SER A 363 49.41 6.73 2.26
C SER A 363 47.88 6.83 2.26
N ARG A 364 47.21 5.89 1.57
CA ARG A 364 45.73 5.80 1.51
C ARG A 364 45.08 5.81 2.90
N GLY A 365 43.93 6.47 3.00
CA GLY A 365 43.11 6.52 4.23
C GLY A 365 43.73 7.29 5.41
N LYS A 366 44.91 7.89 5.24
CA LYS A 366 45.56 8.71 6.27
C LYS A 366 45.23 10.19 6.11
N ARG A 367 45.19 10.87 7.24
CA ARG A 367 45.14 12.33 7.32
C ARG A 367 46.52 12.84 7.73
N LYS A 368 47.00 13.88 7.06
CA LYS A 368 48.26 14.54 7.41
C LYS A 368 48.04 16.04 7.51
N GLU A 369 48.50 16.59 8.62
CA GLU A 369 48.53 18.04 8.85
C GLU A 369 49.88 18.57 8.38
N ILE A 370 49.83 19.62 7.56
CA ILE A 370 50.98 20.29 6.99
C ILE A 370 51.32 21.45 7.92
N THR A 371 52.62 21.64 8.16
CA THR A 371 53.11 22.81 8.90
C THR A 371 52.58 24.09 8.24
N PRO A 372 52.11 25.08 9.03
CA PRO A 372 51.59 26.33 8.48
C PRO A 372 52.58 26.98 7.51
N ILE A 373 52.06 27.45 6.37
CA ILE A 373 52.84 28.20 5.38
C ILE A 373 52.67 29.68 5.72
N ASN A 374 53.78 30.37 5.98
CA ASN A 374 53.78 31.79 6.30
C ASN A 374 54.26 32.56 5.07
N LEU A 375 53.37 33.39 4.53
CA LEU A 375 53.65 34.34 3.47
C LEU A 375 54.04 35.67 4.11
N THR A 376 55.03 36.35 3.53
CA THR A 376 55.41 37.71 3.90
C THR A 376 54.99 38.66 2.79
N SER A 377 54.32 39.75 3.12
CA SER A 377 54.00 40.79 2.13
C SER A 377 55.30 41.38 1.58
N LEU A 378 55.41 41.51 0.26
CA LEU A 378 56.49 42.27 -0.35
C LEU A 378 56.33 43.74 0.04
N GLU A 379 57.39 44.36 0.59
CA GLU A 379 57.39 45.81 0.81
C GLU A 379 57.15 46.51 -0.53
N VAL A 380 56.04 47.23 -0.62
CA VAL A 380 55.75 48.12 -1.74
C VAL A 380 56.76 49.25 -1.68
N LYS A 381 57.79 49.19 -2.52
CA LYS A 381 58.74 50.30 -2.72
C LYS A 381 58.11 51.45 -3.49
#